data_AF-A0A9W6B7M0-F1
#
_entry.id   AF-A0A9W6B7M0-F1
#
_cell.length_a   1.000
_cell.length_b   1.000
_cell.length_c   1.000
_cell.angle_alpha   90.00
_cell.angle_beta   90.00
_cell.angle_gamma   90.00
#
_symmetry.space_group_name_H-M   'P 1'
#
loop_
_entity.id
_entity.type
_entity.pdbx_description
1 polymer ?
#
loop_
_entity_poly.entity_id
_entity_poly.type
_entity_poly.pdbx_seq_one_letter_code
_entity_poly.pdbx_strand_id
1 'polypeptide(L)'
;MPKIATFVGNYSGMKYLLCLLLGLTNLSIVAQEYKDLEDKAYELTESTKDTIANAQEAFSIFTSLHEKYPEKDDFWNLYYTAYAANRCGKENEVFHWLEKTLTHYNEVDVAMIEEYAPTDFSSIYKTEQWKLLQNRIDSLIKIRVDAIKQTQSYLMLTGLATIDFDGTEIGKEMYYQIKNFHSFPMLNQKEIFGFIRLNDTLENSYFVKIPTSYTPEKQSKVLLFLPGAVRFQKIPSYPTTELENDWQRFYKKYAEKYNIIMVYPNCSKEYNWMLKDKGFFMIPEILKQLKTFLNIDDNGVFISGHSNGATGSFNYLVKNPSEFSGFYGFNTQPKVYTGGTFLKNVSNRYFYNVSTDQDYYFPPEANDTLTLVAKKVGLQFLDHRYIGYPHWFPKFDASEPAVKGVFQDVLAHERNPYNDTIYWECDDVKNGKVDWLAITKLDTLSKRASWHKKIDFGIHKWYYITDADTLAVKEVDKRAFDFPRKSGAVKAVFNNNTFYLETSCVNQVTVYVSPEMVEMDKPIHVYVNGVLRKTIMPAYDKAFIQENFEMYHDRKAIWVQKIVI
;
A
#
# COMPACT_ATOMS: atom_id res chain seq x y z
N MET A 1 20.10 2.89 -78.79
CA MET A 1 20.54 4.31 -78.71
C MET A 1 19.32 5.13 -78.34
N PRO A 2 19.26 5.74 -77.14
CA PRO A 2 20.04 6.96 -76.87
C PRO A 2 20.55 7.17 -75.42
N LYS A 3 21.52 8.08 -75.32
CA LYS A 3 21.86 9.04 -74.24
C LYS A 3 22.13 8.54 -72.81
N ILE A 4 23.43 8.43 -72.54
CA ILE A 4 24.08 8.62 -71.24
C ILE A 4 23.67 10.02 -70.69
N ALA A 5 23.05 10.04 -69.52
CA ALA A 5 22.94 11.21 -68.67
C ALA A 5 23.72 10.92 -67.38
N THR A 6 24.84 11.60 -67.22
CA THR A 6 25.67 11.65 -66.02
C THR A 6 24.88 12.24 -64.85
N PHE A 7 24.56 11.42 -63.84
CA PHE A 7 24.16 11.90 -62.52
C PHE A 7 25.43 12.20 -61.72
N VAL A 8 25.74 13.49 -61.56
CA VAL A 8 26.75 13.97 -60.62
C VAL A 8 26.22 13.73 -59.22
N GLY A 9 26.98 12.95 -58.44
CA GLY A 9 26.61 12.53 -57.10
C GLY A 9 26.38 13.70 -56.15
N ASN A 10 25.25 13.65 -55.44
CA ASN A 10 24.98 14.53 -54.30
C ASN A 10 25.80 14.02 -53.10
N TYR A 11 27.05 14.45 -53.01
CA TYR A 11 28.01 14.13 -51.94
C TYR A 11 27.68 14.75 -50.56
N SER A 12 26.50 15.35 -50.38
CA SER A 12 26.08 15.94 -49.11
C SER A 12 25.39 14.94 -48.17
N GLY A 13 24.51 14.06 -48.69
CA GLY A 13 23.73 13.12 -47.84
C GLY A 13 24.55 12.02 -47.17
N MET A 14 25.64 11.57 -47.80
CA MET A 14 26.52 10.53 -47.25
C MET A 14 27.45 11.06 -46.14
N LYS A 15 27.77 12.37 -46.15
CA LYS A 15 28.51 13.03 -45.06
C LYS A 15 27.66 13.17 -43.80
N TYR A 16 26.37 13.47 -43.92
CA TYR A 16 25.49 13.54 -42.75
C TYR A 16 25.23 12.16 -42.14
N LEU A 17 25.09 11.11 -42.96
CA LEU A 17 24.93 9.73 -42.46
C LEU A 17 26.22 9.18 -41.82
N LEU A 18 27.40 9.46 -42.39
CA LEU A 18 28.68 9.11 -41.76
C LEU A 18 28.95 9.92 -40.49
N CYS A 19 28.60 11.21 -40.45
CA CYS A 19 28.73 12.03 -39.24
C CYS A 19 27.74 11.61 -38.15
N LEU A 20 26.54 11.14 -38.51
CA LEU A 20 25.58 10.56 -37.55
C LEU A 20 26.04 9.19 -37.04
N LEU A 21 26.56 8.31 -37.91
CA LEU A 21 27.11 7.01 -37.51
C LEU A 21 28.41 7.15 -36.69
N LEU A 22 29.34 8.03 -37.10
CA LEU A 22 30.54 8.36 -36.32
C LEU A 22 30.19 9.09 -35.01
N GLY A 23 29.16 9.94 -35.03
CA GLY A 23 28.62 10.58 -33.84
C GLY A 23 28.03 9.55 -32.86
N LEU A 24 27.25 8.59 -33.35
CA LEU A 24 26.68 7.50 -32.55
C LEU A 24 27.76 6.55 -32.02
N THR A 25 28.77 6.17 -32.83
CA THR A 25 29.87 5.32 -32.35
C THR A 25 30.76 6.05 -31.35
N ASN A 26 31.03 7.34 -31.55
CA ASN A 26 31.79 8.14 -30.58
C ASN A 26 31.01 8.34 -29.27
N LEU A 27 29.69 8.55 -29.34
CA LEU A 27 28.83 8.61 -28.15
C LEU A 27 28.82 7.28 -27.39
N SER A 28 28.78 6.15 -28.10
CA SER A 28 28.86 4.81 -27.49
C SER A 28 30.22 4.53 -26.84
N ILE A 29 31.33 4.93 -27.47
CA ILE A 29 32.69 4.76 -26.91
C ILE A 29 32.88 5.65 -25.67
N VAL A 30 32.42 6.90 -25.72
CA VAL A 30 32.51 7.83 -24.58
C VAL A 30 31.64 7.38 -23.41
N ALA A 31 30.44 6.86 -23.68
CA ALA A 31 29.57 6.31 -22.64
C ALA A 31 30.16 5.05 -21.97
N GLN A 32 30.83 4.19 -22.75
CA GLN A 32 31.52 3.02 -22.23
C GLN A 32 32.75 3.42 -21.39
N GLU A 33 33.56 4.36 -21.88
CA GLU A 33 34.73 4.88 -21.14
C GLU A 33 34.34 5.51 -19.80
N TYR A 34 33.25 6.30 -19.78
CA TYR A 34 32.70 6.84 -18.52
C TYR A 34 32.34 5.72 -17.55
N LYS A 35 31.57 4.72 -18.02
CA LYS A 35 31.08 3.65 -17.16
C LYS A 35 32.20 2.78 -16.61
N ASP A 36 33.20 2.46 -17.43
CA ASP A 36 34.36 1.68 -17.01
C ASP A 36 35.18 2.41 -15.92
N LEU A 37 35.33 3.73 -16.03
CA LEU A 37 36.01 4.55 -15.03
C LEU A 37 35.20 4.72 -13.75
N GLU A 38 33.89 4.91 -13.87
CA GLU A 38 32.94 5.00 -12.76
C GLU A 38 32.94 3.70 -11.94
N ASP A 39 32.77 2.54 -12.60
CA ASP A 39 32.77 1.23 -11.96
C ASP A 39 34.12 0.95 -11.27
N LYS A 40 35.24 1.34 -11.89
CA LYS A 40 36.56 1.24 -11.27
C LYS A 40 36.68 2.12 -10.01
N ALA A 41 36.17 3.35 -10.06
CA ALA A 41 36.20 4.24 -8.91
C ALA A 41 35.39 3.68 -7.73
N TYR A 42 34.20 3.14 -8.02
CA TYR A 42 33.37 2.43 -7.03
C TYR A 42 34.09 1.21 -6.44
N GLU A 43 34.67 0.35 -7.26
CA GLU A 43 35.41 -0.84 -6.80
C GLU A 43 36.57 -0.46 -5.87
N LEU A 44 37.30 0.62 -6.20
CA LEU A 44 38.39 1.13 -5.36
C LEU A 44 37.88 1.67 -4.03
N THR A 45 36.73 2.35 -4.00
CA THR A 45 36.10 2.81 -2.75
C THR A 45 35.55 1.67 -1.90
N GLU A 46 34.98 0.63 -2.49
CA GLU A 46 34.34 -0.48 -1.75
C GLU A 46 35.27 -1.68 -1.49
N SER A 47 36.53 -1.58 -1.92
CA SER A 47 37.50 -2.67 -1.85
C SER A 47 37.73 -3.18 -0.41
N THR A 48 37.70 -4.51 -0.25
CA THR A 48 38.03 -5.22 1.00
C THR A 48 39.49 -5.06 1.43
N LYS A 49 40.38 -4.64 0.52
CA LYS A 49 41.76 -4.25 0.82
C LYS A 49 41.86 -2.73 0.90
N ASP A 50 41.19 -2.17 1.90
CA ASP A 50 41.14 -0.73 2.17
C ASP A 50 42.57 -0.16 2.35
N THR A 51 42.99 0.71 1.44
CA THR A 51 44.23 1.49 1.57
C THR A 51 44.00 2.95 1.19
N ILE A 52 44.78 3.85 1.79
CA ILE A 52 44.81 5.28 1.43
C ILE A 52 45.10 5.47 -0.08
N ALA A 53 45.92 4.58 -0.68
CA ALA A 53 46.23 4.63 -2.10
C ALA A 53 44.99 4.40 -2.98
N ASN A 54 44.15 3.42 -2.64
CA ASN A 54 42.89 3.17 -3.35
C ASN A 54 41.95 4.37 -3.23
N ALA A 55 41.84 4.97 -2.03
CA ALA A 55 41.02 6.16 -1.83
C ALA A 55 41.53 7.36 -2.64
N GLN A 56 42.85 7.55 -2.74
CA GLN A 56 43.46 8.62 -3.55
C GLN A 56 43.22 8.41 -5.04
N GLU A 57 43.36 7.17 -5.53
CA GLU A 57 43.09 6.84 -6.92
C GLU A 57 41.60 7.02 -7.24
N ALA A 58 40.70 6.50 -6.41
CA ALA A 58 39.26 6.69 -6.57
C ALA A 58 38.87 8.16 -6.59
N PHE A 59 39.36 8.94 -5.62
CA PHE A 59 39.10 10.39 -5.56
C PHE A 59 39.59 11.10 -6.83
N SER A 60 40.75 10.72 -7.37
CA SER A 60 41.29 11.29 -8.61
C SER A 60 40.43 10.93 -9.83
N ILE A 61 39.94 9.68 -9.91
CA ILE A 61 39.09 9.23 -11.00
C ILE A 61 37.75 9.98 -10.95
N PHE A 62 37.08 9.98 -9.80
CA PHE A 62 35.82 10.70 -9.63
C PHE A 62 35.94 12.19 -9.94
N THR A 63 36.96 12.88 -9.41
CA THR A 63 37.20 14.30 -9.71
C THR A 63 37.37 14.53 -11.22
N SER A 64 38.13 13.67 -11.90
CA SER A 64 38.30 13.76 -13.35
C SER A 64 36.99 13.49 -14.12
N LEU A 65 36.13 12.59 -13.63
CA LEU A 65 34.82 12.32 -14.22
C LEU A 65 33.91 13.54 -14.09
N HIS A 66 33.85 14.16 -12.91
CA HIS A 66 33.05 15.37 -12.66
C HIS A 66 33.52 16.58 -13.51
N GLU A 67 34.82 16.68 -13.78
CA GLU A 67 35.37 17.72 -14.66
C GLU A 67 35.07 17.47 -16.14
N LYS A 68 35.17 16.21 -16.58
CA LYS A 68 35.04 15.83 -18.01
C LYS A 68 33.58 15.64 -18.44
N TYR A 69 32.71 15.23 -17.52
CA TYR A 69 31.30 14.87 -17.74
C TYR A 69 30.37 15.44 -16.67
N PRO A 70 30.35 16.77 -16.43
CA PRO A 70 29.52 17.36 -15.38
C PRO A 70 28.02 17.10 -15.57
N GLU A 71 27.56 16.81 -16.79
CA GLU A 71 26.18 16.44 -17.09
C GLU A 71 25.78 15.03 -16.61
N LYS A 72 26.77 14.23 -16.20
CA LYS A 72 26.59 12.88 -15.65
C LYS A 72 26.60 12.86 -14.12
N ASP A 73 26.88 14.00 -13.49
CA ASP A 73 26.85 14.12 -12.04
C ASP A 73 25.47 13.70 -11.51
N ASP A 74 25.50 12.77 -10.56
CA ASP A 74 24.35 12.36 -9.77
C ASP A 74 24.72 12.34 -8.30
N PHE A 75 23.72 12.08 -7.46
CA PHE A 75 23.89 12.06 -6.03
C PHE A 75 24.99 11.08 -5.59
N TRP A 76 25.01 9.86 -6.13
CA TRP A 76 25.89 8.80 -5.67
C TRP A 76 27.33 9.04 -6.06
N ASN A 77 27.57 9.44 -7.31
CA ASN A 77 28.91 9.77 -7.75
C ASN A 77 29.50 10.88 -6.88
N LEU A 78 28.74 11.94 -6.60
CA LEU A 78 29.21 13.05 -5.75
C LEU A 78 29.41 12.62 -4.28
N TYR A 79 28.53 11.78 -3.74
CA TYR A 79 28.66 11.24 -2.37
C TYR A 79 29.90 10.38 -2.22
N TYR A 80 30.14 9.45 -3.16
CA TYR A 80 31.31 8.59 -3.13
C TYR A 80 32.62 9.36 -3.38
N THR A 81 32.57 10.48 -4.11
CA THR A 81 33.69 11.43 -4.19
C THR A 81 34.00 12.05 -2.84
N ALA A 82 32.98 12.50 -2.11
CA ALA A 82 33.16 13.00 -0.75
C ALA A 82 33.71 11.91 0.19
N TYR A 83 33.20 10.68 0.09
CA TYR A 83 33.68 9.54 0.87
C TYR A 83 35.15 9.23 0.59
N ALA A 84 35.56 9.18 -0.69
CA ALA A 84 36.94 9.00 -1.09
C ALA A 84 37.84 10.15 -0.57
N ALA A 85 37.36 11.40 -0.63
CA ALA A 85 38.06 12.56 -0.07
C ALA A 85 38.27 12.44 1.44
N ASN A 86 37.25 11.94 2.16
CA ASN A 86 37.31 11.75 3.61
C ASN A 86 38.39 10.72 3.98
N ARG A 87 38.44 9.60 3.24
CA ARG A 87 39.48 8.57 3.40
C ARG A 87 40.88 9.04 3.03
N CYS A 88 40.98 10.08 2.18
CA CYS A 88 42.25 10.77 1.90
C CYS A 88 42.65 11.81 2.96
N GLY A 89 41.82 12.06 3.98
CA GLY A 89 42.05 13.14 4.96
C GLY A 89 41.91 14.55 4.37
N LYS A 90 41.21 14.72 3.24
CA LYS A 90 41.02 16.00 2.56
C LYS A 90 39.75 16.71 3.05
N GLU A 91 39.71 17.12 4.32
CA GLU A 91 38.49 17.63 4.97
C GLU A 91 37.78 18.76 4.20
N ASN A 92 38.51 19.71 3.63
CA ASN A 92 37.91 20.81 2.85
C ASN A 92 37.22 20.32 1.56
N GLU A 93 37.75 19.26 0.94
CA GLU A 93 37.15 18.66 -0.25
C GLU A 93 35.88 17.90 0.12
N VAL A 94 35.83 17.25 1.30
CA VAL A 94 34.65 16.47 1.73
C VAL A 94 33.40 17.34 1.73
N PHE A 95 33.44 18.50 2.39
CA PHE A 95 32.27 19.38 2.44
C PHE A 95 31.95 20.04 1.10
N HIS A 96 32.95 20.30 0.25
CA HIS A 96 32.71 20.76 -1.12
C HIS A 96 31.86 19.75 -1.91
N TRP A 97 32.24 18.47 -1.88
CA TRP A 97 31.53 17.41 -2.59
C TRP A 97 30.19 17.07 -1.96
N LEU A 98 30.07 17.09 -0.63
CA LEU A 98 28.77 16.91 0.04
C LEU A 98 27.80 18.04 -0.28
N GLU A 99 28.23 19.30 -0.30
CA GLU A 99 27.38 20.43 -0.72
C GLU A 99 26.96 20.32 -2.18
N LYS A 100 27.87 19.87 -3.07
CA LYS A 100 27.55 19.60 -4.47
C LYS A 100 26.56 18.42 -4.59
N THR A 101 26.68 17.41 -3.76
CA THR A 101 25.72 16.29 -3.68
C THR A 101 24.29 16.80 -3.41
N LEU A 102 24.14 17.82 -2.55
CA LEU A 102 22.84 18.44 -2.28
C LEU A 102 22.22 19.19 -3.47
N THR A 103 22.95 19.49 -4.55
CA THR A 103 22.36 20.06 -5.77
C THR A 103 21.71 19.00 -6.67
N HIS A 104 22.04 17.72 -6.47
CA HIS A 104 21.43 16.56 -7.13
C HIS A 104 20.50 15.78 -6.20
N TYR A 105 20.15 16.38 -5.06
CA TYR A 105 19.26 15.84 -4.04
C TYR A 105 17.97 15.28 -4.66
N ASN A 106 17.71 13.98 -4.45
CA ASN A 106 16.39 13.40 -4.57
C ASN A 106 15.93 12.84 -3.21
N GLU A 107 14.65 12.44 -3.14
CA GLU A 107 14.05 11.97 -1.90
C GLU A 107 14.80 10.76 -1.33
N VAL A 108 15.02 9.70 -2.12
CA VAL A 108 15.64 8.43 -1.69
C VAL A 108 17.02 8.64 -1.06
N ASP A 109 17.74 9.66 -1.49
CA ASP A 109 19.12 9.90 -1.12
C ASP A 109 19.33 10.40 0.32
N VAL A 110 18.31 11.04 0.92
CA VAL A 110 18.39 11.60 2.29
C VAL A 110 18.46 10.53 3.36
N ALA A 111 17.66 9.47 3.21
CA ALA A 111 17.67 8.35 4.16
C ALA A 111 19.07 7.76 4.23
N MET A 112 19.78 7.77 3.10
CA MET A 112 21.11 7.22 2.99
C MET A 112 22.16 8.14 3.60
N ILE A 113 22.05 9.48 3.51
CA ILE A 113 22.94 10.35 4.30
C ILE A 113 22.74 10.07 5.79
N GLU A 114 21.50 10.00 6.29
CA GLU A 114 21.24 9.72 7.71
C GLU A 114 21.72 8.32 8.15
N GLU A 115 21.63 7.32 7.27
CA GLU A 115 21.99 5.93 7.57
C GLU A 115 23.50 5.67 7.51
N TYR A 116 24.17 6.09 6.43
CA TYR A 116 25.56 5.72 6.15
C TYR A 116 26.56 6.75 6.66
N ALA A 117 26.19 8.04 6.68
CA ALA A 117 27.15 9.09 7.02
C ALA A 117 27.79 9.00 8.42
N PRO A 118 27.11 8.50 9.48
CA PRO A 118 27.77 8.30 10.77
C PRO A 118 28.98 7.37 10.70
N THR A 119 28.94 6.40 9.77
CA THR A 119 30.01 5.44 9.53
C THR A 119 31.01 6.00 8.51
N ASP A 120 30.51 6.46 7.35
CA ASP A 120 31.33 6.86 6.21
C ASP A 120 32.15 8.13 6.47
N PHE A 121 31.63 9.00 7.34
CA PHE A 121 32.23 10.28 7.70
C PHE A 121 32.54 10.39 9.19
N SER A 122 32.78 9.27 9.88
CA SER A 122 32.93 9.23 11.35
C SER A 122 33.96 10.22 11.92
N SER A 123 35.02 10.53 11.16
CA SER A 123 36.07 11.52 11.48
C SER A 123 35.55 12.95 11.57
N ILE A 124 34.58 13.32 10.73
CA ILE A 124 34.07 14.69 10.59
C ILE A 124 32.61 14.85 11.03
N TYR A 125 31.88 13.76 11.27
CA TYR A 125 30.45 13.72 11.59
C TYR A 125 30.06 14.53 12.84
N LYS A 126 31.02 14.81 13.73
CA LYS A 126 30.81 15.59 14.97
C LYS A 126 31.31 17.02 14.90
N THR A 127 31.78 17.48 13.73
CA THR A 127 32.32 18.84 13.55
C THR A 127 31.19 19.87 13.41
N GLU A 128 31.50 21.14 13.67
CA GLU A 128 30.52 22.23 13.45
C GLU A 128 30.16 22.35 11.96
N GLN A 129 31.08 22.04 11.04
CA GLN A 129 30.82 22.02 9.60
C GLN A 129 29.79 20.94 9.23
N TRP A 130 29.87 19.75 9.83
CA TRP A 130 28.86 18.71 9.65
C TRP A 130 27.49 19.16 10.15
N LYS A 131 27.45 19.82 11.31
CA LYS A 131 26.20 20.39 11.84
C LYS A 131 25.59 21.44 10.91
N LEU A 132 26.40 22.25 10.24
CA LEU A 132 25.93 23.20 9.22
C LEU A 132 25.34 22.46 7.99
N LEU A 133 26.00 21.41 7.51
CA LEU A 133 25.49 20.56 6.44
C LEU A 133 24.17 19.88 6.84
N GLN A 134 24.07 19.34 8.06
CA GLN A 134 22.84 18.74 8.57
C GLN A 134 21.70 19.76 8.64
N ASN A 135 21.94 20.98 9.15
CA ASN A 135 20.94 22.04 9.14
C ASN A 135 20.46 22.38 7.73
N ARG A 136 21.36 22.29 6.73
CA ARG A 136 21.03 22.49 5.32
C ARG A 136 20.14 21.35 4.78
N ILE A 137 20.49 20.10 5.07
CA ILE A 137 19.69 18.91 4.75
C ILE A 137 18.29 19.03 5.37
N ASP A 138 18.20 19.31 6.67
CA ASP A 138 16.93 19.48 7.40
C ASP A 138 16.08 20.59 6.77
N SER A 139 16.70 21.68 6.32
CA SER A 139 16.02 22.78 5.62
C SER A 139 15.46 22.36 4.26
N LEU A 140 16.21 21.56 3.48
CA LEU A 140 15.75 21.03 2.18
C LEU A 140 14.58 20.05 2.37
N ILE A 141 14.69 19.13 3.34
CA ILE A 141 13.60 18.22 3.71
C ILE A 141 12.35 19.02 4.08
N LYS A 142 12.49 20.03 4.94
CA LYS A 142 11.37 20.86 5.36
C LYS A 142 10.68 21.55 4.18
N ILE A 143 11.44 22.17 3.27
CA ILE A 143 10.90 22.80 2.05
C ILE A 143 10.10 21.79 1.23
N ARG A 144 10.61 20.57 1.06
CA ARG A 144 9.93 19.52 0.31
C ARG A 144 8.64 19.07 1.00
N VAL A 145 8.70 18.81 2.31
CA VAL A 145 7.53 18.42 3.12
C VAL A 145 6.45 19.51 3.09
N ASP A 146 6.83 20.78 3.24
CA ASP A 146 5.90 21.92 3.18
C ASP A 146 5.24 22.01 1.79
N ALA A 147 5.98 21.80 0.71
CA ALA A 147 5.44 21.76 -0.65
C ALA A 147 4.45 20.60 -0.88
N ILE A 148 4.76 19.41 -0.34
CA ILE A 148 3.88 18.24 -0.39
C ILE A 148 2.58 18.54 0.38
N LYS A 149 2.68 19.06 1.61
CA LYS A 149 1.51 19.42 2.43
C LYS A 149 0.65 20.52 1.82
N GLN A 150 1.28 21.50 1.16
CA GLN A 150 0.56 22.53 0.41
C GLN A 150 -0.20 21.92 -0.77
N THR A 151 0.45 21.04 -1.52
CA THR A 151 -0.18 20.33 -2.66
C THR A 151 -1.33 19.44 -2.19
N GLN A 152 -1.12 18.66 -1.13
CA GLN A 152 -2.14 17.83 -0.51
C GLN A 152 -3.32 18.68 -0.03
N SER A 153 -3.08 19.79 0.66
CA SER A 153 -4.15 20.70 1.12
C SER A 153 -4.96 21.27 -0.06
N TYR A 154 -4.28 21.68 -1.13
CA TYR A 154 -4.96 22.14 -2.35
C TYR A 154 -5.83 21.04 -2.95
N LEU A 155 -5.29 19.83 -3.15
CA LEU A 155 -6.04 18.69 -3.69
C LEU A 155 -7.25 18.33 -2.81
N MET A 156 -7.10 18.36 -1.49
CA MET A 156 -8.19 18.07 -0.54
C MET A 156 -9.33 19.09 -0.58
N LEU A 157 -9.16 20.25 -1.20
CA LEU A 157 -10.23 21.24 -1.43
C LEU A 157 -10.89 21.11 -2.81
N THR A 158 -10.47 20.12 -3.60
CA THR A 158 -11.05 19.82 -4.92
C THR A 158 -11.93 18.58 -4.87
N GLY A 159 -12.53 18.21 -6.00
CA GLY A 159 -13.31 16.98 -6.12
C GLY A 159 -14.47 16.96 -5.13
N LEU A 160 -14.56 15.92 -4.30
CA LEU A 160 -15.68 15.73 -3.37
C LEU A 160 -15.85 16.88 -2.37
N ALA A 161 -14.80 17.63 -2.06
CA ALA A 161 -14.88 18.79 -1.18
C ALA A 161 -15.69 19.95 -1.79
N THR A 162 -15.97 19.92 -3.10
CA THR A 162 -16.80 20.94 -3.77
C THR A 162 -18.29 20.63 -3.71
N ILE A 163 -18.70 19.54 -3.05
CA ILE A 163 -20.12 19.23 -2.85
C ILE A 163 -20.70 20.20 -1.83
N ASP A 164 -21.69 21.00 -2.23
CA ASP A 164 -22.40 21.92 -1.34
C ASP A 164 -23.52 21.17 -0.58
N PHE A 165 -23.19 20.74 0.64
CA PHE A 165 -24.14 20.12 1.56
C PHE A 165 -25.00 21.13 2.33
N ASP A 166 -24.48 22.34 2.56
CA ASP A 166 -25.19 23.39 3.29
C ASP A 166 -26.36 23.93 2.46
N GLY A 167 -26.17 24.09 1.15
CA GLY A 167 -27.20 24.49 0.20
C GLY A 167 -28.25 23.42 -0.12
N THR A 168 -28.06 22.16 0.31
CA THR A 168 -28.96 21.04 -0.02
C THR A 168 -29.89 20.70 1.14
N GLU A 169 -31.10 21.27 1.18
CA GLU A 169 -32.04 21.09 2.31
C GLU A 169 -32.69 19.70 2.37
N ILE A 170 -32.83 19.01 1.25
CA ILE A 170 -33.58 17.75 1.15
C ILE A 170 -32.61 16.56 1.09
N GLY A 171 -32.74 15.61 2.03
CA GLY A 171 -31.84 14.43 2.10
C GLY A 171 -31.85 13.55 0.85
N LYS A 172 -32.97 13.47 0.14
CA LYS A 172 -33.06 12.76 -1.15
C LYS A 172 -32.21 13.43 -2.23
N GLU A 173 -32.17 14.76 -2.27
CA GLU A 173 -31.33 15.51 -3.20
C GLU A 173 -29.85 15.31 -2.89
N MET A 174 -29.46 15.37 -1.60
CA MET A 174 -28.10 15.09 -1.14
C MET A 174 -27.63 13.69 -1.57
N TYR A 175 -28.47 12.67 -1.42
CA TYR A 175 -28.18 11.32 -1.89
C TYR A 175 -27.84 11.29 -3.39
N TYR A 176 -28.64 11.96 -4.23
CA TYR A 176 -28.38 12.00 -5.68
C TYR A 176 -27.18 12.90 -6.04
N GLN A 177 -26.93 13.96 -5.28
CA GLN A 177 -25.76 14.82 -5.46
C GLN A 177 -24.47 14.03 -5.24
N ILE A 178 -24.39 13.24 -4.17
CA ILE A 178 -23.26 12.33 -3.89
C ILE A 178 -23.15 11.26 -4.98
N LYS A 179 -24.25 10.55 -5.25
CA LYS A 179 -24.27 9.40 -6.18
C LYS A 179 -23.82 9.77 -7.59
N ASN A 180 -24.21 10.96 -8.05
CA ASN A 180 -23.93 11.44 -9.41
C ASN A 180 -22.66 12.29 -9.51
N PHE A 181 -21.91 12.46 -8.42
CA PHE A 181 -20.70 13.28 -8.43
C PHE A 181 -19.61 12.68 -9.32
N HIS A 182 -19.07 13.51 -10.24
CA HIS A 182 -18.06 13.08 -11.21
C HIS A 182 -17.03 14.18 -11.56
N SER A 183 -16.99 15.29 -10.82
CA SER A 183 -16.10 16.42 -11.10
C SER A 183 -14.79 16.29 -10.32
N PHE A 184 -13.74 15.74 -10.95
CA PHE A 184 -12.42 15.57 -10.31
C PHE A 184 -11.35 16.39 -11.03
N PRO A 185 -10.33 16.89 -10.30
CA PRO A 185 -9.26 17.66 -10.91
C PRO A 185 -8.41 16.82 -11.87
N MET A 186 -7.89 17.46 -12.91
CA MET A 186 -6.77 16.90 -13.67
C MET A 186 -5.49 16.98 -12.83
N LEU A 187 -4.70 15.91 -12.85
CA LEU A 187 -3.43 15.86 -12.12
C LEU A 187 -2.28 16.23 -13.04
N ASN A 188 -1.42 17.14 -12.56
CA ASN A 188 -0.20 17.55 -13.27
C ASN A 188 0.99 16.61 -13.00
N GLN A 189 0.86 15.70 -12.04
CA GLN A 189 1.89 14.76 -11.63
C GLN A 189 1.32 13.34 -11.51
N LYS A 190 2.15 12.34 -11.77
CA LYS A 190 1.79 10.92 -11.70
C LYS A 190 2.27 10.23 -10.41
N GLU A 191 2.91 11.02 -9.55
CA GLU A 191 3.41 10.62 -8.25
C GLU A 191 2.84 11.59 -7.24
N ILE A 192 2.14 11.06 -6.23
CA ILE A 192 1.54 11.86 -5.17
C ILE A 192 2.09 11.35 -3.85
N PHE A 193 2.61 12.28 -3.07
CA PHE A 193 2.95 12.07 -1.68
C PHE A 193 1.91 12.75 -0.81
N GLY A 194 1.60 12.15 0.33
CA GLY A 194 0.70 12.75 1.29
C GLY A 194 1.03 12.33 2.71
N PHE A 195 0.40 13.01 3.67
CA PHE A 195 0.55 12.76 5.09
C PHE A 195 -0.80 12.49 5.73
N ILE A 196 -0.82 11.53 6.66
CA ILE A 196 -1.92 11.35 7.60
C ILE A 196 -1.45 11.69 9.01
N ARG A 197 -2.34 12.23 9.82
CA ARG A 197 -2.07 12.48 11.24
C ARG A 197 -2.22 11.18 12.03
N LEU A 198 -1.19 10.79 12.77
CA LEU A 198 -1.22 9.62 13.65
C LEU A 198 -1.72 9.96 15.06
N ASN A 199 -1.33 11.12 15.56
CA ASN A 199 -1.76 11.70 16.82
C ASN A 199 -1.46 13.21 16.81
N ASP A 200 -1.51 13.87 17.97
CA ASP A 200 -1.33 15.31 18.06
C ASP A 200 0.00 15.83 17.51
N THR A 201 1.08 15.03 17.59
CA THR A 201 2.45 15.46 17.26
C THR A 201 3.11 14.65 16.13
N LEU A 202 2.53 13.52 15.75
CA LEU A 202 3.13 12.59 14.80
C LEU A 202 2.26 12.45 13.54
N GLU A 203 2.92 12.45 12.39
CA GLU A 203 2.34 12.17 11.08
C GLU A 203 3.03 10.96 10.45
N ASN A 204 2.38 10.38 9.46
CA ASN A 204 2.94 9.32 8.63
C ASN A 204 2.73 9.65 7.16
N SER A 205 3.76 9.43 6.35
CA SER A 205 3.68 9.67 4.91
C SER A 205 3.17 8.43 4.17
N TYR A 206 2.67 8.66 2.96
CA TYR A 206 2.35 7.61 2.00
C TYR A 206 2.68 8.08 0.59
N PHE A 207 2.88 7.12 -0.30
CA PHE A 207 3.17 7.34 -1.71
C PHE A 207 2.07 6.72 -2.58
N VAL A 208 1.69 7.41 -3.66
CA VAL A 208 0.71 6.95 -4.63
C VAL A 208 1.28 7.07 -6.03
N LYS A 209 1.23 5.95 -6.76
CA LYS A 209 1.56 5.90 -8.19
C LYS A 209 0.28 5.95 -9.01
N ILE A 210 0.15 7.00 -9.81
CA ILE A 210 -0.96 7.20 -10.73
C ILE A 210 -0.53 6.70 -12.12
N PRO A 211 -1.26 5.74 -12.74
CA PRO A 211 -0.96 5.29 -14.09
C PRO A 211 -0.93 6.44 -15.10
N THR A 212 -0.09 6.32 -16.13
CA THR A 212 -0.03 7.38 -17.16
C THR A 212 -1.38 7.54 -17.88
N SER A 213 -2.13 6.45 -18.02
CA SER A 213 -3.47 6.41 -18.62
C SER A 213 -4.61 6.96 -17.75
N TYR A 214 -4.37 7.29 -16.47
CA TYR A 214 -5.42 7.82 -15.59
C TYR A 214 -5.97 9.15 -16.13
N THR A 215 -7.31 9.25 -16.17
CA THR A 215 -8.03 10.50 -16.43
C THR A 215 -9.18 10.67 -15.42
N PRO A 216 -9.49 11.89 -14.97
CA PRO A 216 -10.52 12.13 -13.96
C PRO A 216 -11.95 11.76 -14.43
N GLU A 217 -12.19 11.61 -15.72
CA GLU A 217 -13.49 11.23 -16.29
C GLU A 217 -13.81 9.73 -16.12
N LYS A 218 -12.79 8.89 -15.87
CA LYS A 218 -12.95 7.44 -15.74
C LYS A 218 -12.61 6.98 -14.33
N GLN A 219 -13.54 6.26 -13.71
CA GLN A 219 -13.28 5.64 -12.42
C GLN A 219 -12.12 4.65 -12.56
N SER A 220 -11.17 4.71 -11.64
CA SER A 220 -10.00 3.84 -11.63
C SER A 220 -10.00 2.94 -10.38
N LYS A 221 -9.62 1.67 -10.58
CA LYS A 221 -9.41 0.73 -9.48
C LYS A 221 -8.16 1.14 -8.68
N VAL A 222 -8.14 0.79 -7.40
CA VAL A 222 -7.04 1.09 -6.47
C VAL A 222 -6.55 -0.21 -5.84
N LEU A 223 -5.23 -0.39 -5.76
CA LEU A 223 -4.59 -1.47 -5.03
C LEU A 223 -3.62 -0.90 -3.99
N LEU A 224 -3.97 -1.07 -2.72
CA LEU A 224 -3.10 -0.71 -1.59
C LEU A 224 -2.14 -1.86 -1.33
N PHE A 225 -0.83 -1.61 -1.36
CA PHE A 225 0.20 -2.61 -1.09
C PHE A 225 0.84 -2.38 0.28
N LEU A 226 0.59 -3.28 1.22
CA LEU A 226 1.13 -3.22 2.57
C LEU A 226 2.53 -3.88 2.63
N PRO A 227 3.59 -3.16 3.04
CA PRO A 227 4.91 -3.76 3.19
C PRO A 227 5.03 -4.80 4.32
N GLY A 228 6.06 -5.62 4.25
CA GLY A 228 6.41 -6.59 5.28
C GLY A 228 7.23 -5.99 6.43
N ALA A 229 7.84 -6.88 7.23
CA ALA A 229 8.86 -6.52 8.23
C ALA A 229 8.46 -5.41 9.23
N VAL A 230 7.16 -5.25 9.54
CA VAL A 230 6.62 -4.11 10.30
C VAL A 230 7.26 -3.91 11.68
N ARG A 231 7.91 -4.95 12.24
CA ARG A 231 8.66 -4.89 13.50
C ARG A 231 9.93 -4.04 13.42
N PHE A 232 10.48 -3.87 12.22
CA PHE A 232 11.74 -3.18 11.94
C PHE A 232 11.54 -1.86 11.20
N GLN A 233 10.33 -1.61 10.70
CA GLN A 233 9.97 -0.38 10.01
C GLN A 233 9.96 0.83 10.97
N LYS A 234 10.35 1.98 10.43
CA LYS A 234 10.26 3.30 11.06
C LYS A 234 9.50 4.22 10.12
N ILE A 235 8.81 5.21 10.69
CA ILE A 235 8.25 6.29 9.86
C ILE A 235 9.45 7.04 9.29
N PRO A 236 9.57 7.17 7.95
CA PRO A 236 10.69 7.86 7.36
C PRO A 236 10.60 9.36 7.69
N SER A 237 11.76 10.00 7.83
CA SER A 237 11.88 11.45 8.08
C SER A 237 11.33 12.28 6.91
N TYR A 238 11.17 11.67 5.73
CA TYR A 238 10.63 12.29 4.51
C TYR A 238 9.80 11.26 3.69
N PRO A 239 8.91 11.68 2.77
CA PRO A 239 8.17 10.77 1.89
C PRO A 239 9.07 10.13 0.82
N THR A 240 8.96 8.82 0.61
CA THR A 240 9.87 8.07 -0.28
C THR A 240 9.10 7.18 -1.24
N THR A 241 9.73 6.81 -2.36
CA THR A 241 9.24 5.81 -3.31
C THR A 241 9.84 4.42 -3.08
N GLU A 242 10.60 4.21 -1.98
CA GLU A 242 11.38 3.00 -1.73
C GLU A 242 10.52 1.72 -1.76
N LEU A 243 9.27 1.84 -1.28
CA LEU A 243 8.31 0.74 -1.30
C LEU A 243 7.90 0.30 -2.73
N GLU A 244 8.10 1.13 -3.75
CA GLU A 244 7.87 0.83 -5.18
C GLU A 244 9.10 0.19 -5.86
N ASN A 245 10.26 0.11 -5.19
CA ASN A 245 11.50 -0.42 -5.77
C ASN A 245 11.39 -1.90 -6.20
N ASP A 246 12.42 -2.43 -6.87
CA ASP A 246 12.49 -3.68 -7.65
C ASP A 246 11.63 -4.89 -7.23
N TRP A 247 11.38 -5.08 -5.94
CA TRP A 247 10.44 -6.08 -5.42
C TRP A 247 9.02 -5.91 -5.96
N GLN A 248 8.62 -4.69 -6.32
CA GLN A 248 7.31 -4.33 -6.86
C GLN A 248 7.29 -4.15 -8.37
N ARG A 249 8.37 -4.50 -9.10
CA ARG A 249 8.46 -4.28 -10.56
C ARG A 249 7.27 -4.83 -11.35
N PHE A 250 6.75 -6.00 -10.97
CA PHE A 250 5.57 -6.58 -11.62
C PHE A 250 4.27 -5.91 -11.18
N TYR A 251 4.15 -5.48 -9.92
CA TYR A 251 3.00 -4.69 -9.49
C TYR A 251 2.93 -3.38 -10.28
N LYS A 252 4.05 -2.67 -10.41
CA LYS A 252 4.18 -1.47 -11.24
C LYS A 252 3.80 -1.73 -12.70
N LYS A 253 4.36 -2.80 -13.30
CA LYS A 253 4.08 -3.20 -14.69
C LYS A 253 2.59 -3.41 -14.94
N TYR A 254 1.92 -4.17 -14.07
CA TYR A 254 0.50 -4.51 -14.27
C TYR A 254 -0.44 -3.39 -13.85
N ALA A 255 -0.08 -2.57 -12.86
CA ALA A 255 -0.81 -1.37 -12.49
C ALA A 255 -0.85 -0.36 -13.64
N GLU A 256 0.30 -0.09 -14.26
CA GLU A 256 0.39 0.77 -15.43
C GLU A 256 -0.44 0.21 -16.60
N LYS A 257 -0.27 -1.09 -16.90
CA LYS A 257 -0.97 -1.76 -17.99
C LYS A 257 -2.50 -1.71 -17.86
N TYR A 258 -3.01 -1.80 -16.64
CA TYR A 258 -4.44 -1.96 -16.37
C TYR A 258 -5.11 -0.72 -15.76
N ASN A 259 -4.40 0.42 -15.76
CA ASN A 259 -4.90 1.68 -15.20
C ASN A 259 -5.36 1.53 -13.73
N ILE A 260 -4.52 0.91 -12.90
CA ILE A 260 -4.77 0.72 -11.47
C ILE A 260 -3.87 1.65 -10.66
N ILE A 261 -4.47 2.44 -9.79
CA ILE A 261 -3.74 3.32 -8.87
C ILE A 261 -3.10 2.47 -7.77
N MET A 262 -1.79 2.59 -7.59
CA MET A 262 -1.08 1.89 -6.50
C MET A 262 -0.87 2.84 -5.33
N VAL A 263 -1.12 2.35 -4.12
CA VAL A 263 -0.93 3.09 -2.87
C VAL A 263 0.03 2.34 -1.95
N TYR A 264 1.07 3.02 -1.49
CA TYR A 264 2.15 2.51 -0.67
C TYR A 264 2.19 3.29 0.66
N PRO A 265 1.49 2.79 1.71
CA PRO A 265 1.53 3.39 3.04
C PRO A 265 2.84 3.05 3.76
N ASN A 266 3.47 4.03 4.39
CA ASN A 266 4.54 3.76 5.35
C ASN A 266 3.98 3.21 6.66
N CYS A 267 4.84 2.59 7.47
CA CYS A 267 4.45 2.12 8.78
C CYS A 267 5.62 2.14 9.76
N SER A 268 5.33 1.80 11.00
CA SER A 268 6.36 1.53 12.00
C SER A 268 5.97 0.34 12.88
N LYS A 269 6.88 -0.07 13.75
CA LYS A 269 6.58 -1.04 14.81
C LYS A 269 5.35 -0.67 15.66
N GLU A 270 5.09 0.63 15.86
CA GLU A 270 3.95 1.08 16.66
C GLU A 270 2.67 1.33 15.85
N TYR A 271 2.80 1.91 14.67
CA TYR A 271 1.68 2.23 13.78
C TYR A 271 1.77 1.36 12.53
N ASN A 272 1.04 0.24 12.55
CA ASN A 272 0.90 -0.69 11.42
C ASN A 272 -0.45 -1.40 11.49
N TRP A 273 -0.70 -2.29 10.53
CA TRP A 273 -1.94 -3.05 10.30
C TRP A 273 -2.02 -4.39 11.05
N MET A 274 -1.01 -4.74 11.87
CA MET A 274 -0.89 -6.09 12.43
C MET A 274 -0.67 -6.13 13.94
N LEU A 275 0.40 -5.51 14.44
CA LEU A 275 0.88 -5.72 15.80
C LEU A 275 0.05 -5.00 16.87
N LYS A 276 -0.52 -3.84 16.53
CA LYS A 276 -1.24 -2.96 17.45
C LYS A 276 -2.42 -2.32 16.75
N ASP A 277 -3.52 -2.07 17.47
CA ASP A 277 -4.68 -1.39 16.90
C ASP A 277 -4.41 0.10 16.57
N LYS A 278 -3.36 0.70 17.15
CA LYS A 278 -3.01 2.12 16.97
C LYS A 278 -2.80 2.54 15.51
N GLY A 279 -2.40 1.63 14.62
CA GLY A 279 -2.19 1.95 13.19
C GLY A 279 -3.28 1.42 12.26
N PHE A 280 -4.30 0.74 12.77
CA PHE A 280 -5.29 0.04 11.93
C PHE A 280 -6.24 1.00 11.19
N PHE A 281 -6.31 2.27 11.59
CA PHE A 281 -7.12 3.29 10.91
C PHE A 281 -6.40 3.90 9.69
N MET A 282 -5.07 3.73 9.58
CA MET A 282 -4.28 4.46 8.58
C MET A 282 -4.72 4.17 7.15
N ILE A 283 -5.08 2.93 6.84
CA ILE A 283 -5.43 2.52 5.46
C ILE A 283 -6.78 3.11 5.04
N PRO A 284 -7.87 2.99 5.83
CA PRO A 284 -9.10 3.76 5.62
C PRO A 284 -8.87 5.27 5.47
N GLU A 285 -8.04 5.87 6.34
CA GLU A 285 -7.82 7.32 6.31
C GLU A 285 -7.09 7.77 5.03
N ILE A 286 -6.07 7.02 4.58
CA ILE A 286 -5.39 7.29 3.31
C ILE A 286 -6.39 7.17 2.16
N LEU A 287 -7.17 6.08 2.12
CA LEU A 287 -8.18 5.88 1.07
C LEU A 287 -9.19 7.03 1.03
N LYS A 288 -9.71 7.45 2.19
CA LYS A 288 -10.64 8.57 2.33
C LYS A 288 -10.06 9.86 1.76
N GLN A 289 -8.80 10.20 2.07
CA GLN A 289 -8.14 11.38 1.52
C GLN A 289 -8.02 11.31 0.00
N LEU A 290 -7.63 10.15 -0.54
CA LEU A 290 -7.48 9.95 -1.98
C LEU A 290 -8.81 10.07 -2.73
N LYS A 291 -9.89 9.53 -2.17
CA LYS A 291 -11.24 9.64 -2.76
C LYS A 291 -11.70 11.09 -2.90
N THR A 292 -11.18 12.02 -2.10
CA THR A 292 -11.53 13.45 -2.23
C THR A 292 -11.19 14.00 -3.61
N PHE A 293 -10.04 13.64 -4.19
CA PHE A 293 -9.53 14.26 -5.42
C PHE A 293 -9.20 13.29 -6.55
N LEU A 294 -9.24 11.98 -6.31
CA LEU A 294 -9.13 10.96 -7.35
C LEU A 294 -10.50 10.38 -7.67
N ASN A 295 -10.81 10.19 -8.96
CA ASN A 295 -12.01 9.47 -9.38
C ASN A 295 -11.80 7.96 -9.18
N ILE A 296 -11.84 7.52 -7.92
CA ILE A 296 -11.71 6.12 -7.55
C ILE A 296 -13.05 5.41 -7.78
N ASP A 297 -12.98 4.19 -8.31
CA ASP A 297 -14.12 3.27 -8.24
C ASP A 297 -14.27 2.76 -6.80
N ASP A 298 -15.30 3.23 -6.09
CA ASP A 298 -15.57 2.82 -4.70
C ASP A 298 -15.86 1.32 -4.56
N ASN A 299 -16.24 0.63 -5.65
CA ASN A 299 -16.38 -0.83 -5.69
C ASN A 299 -15.15 -1.52 -6.31
N GLY A 300 -14.07 -0.79 -6.54
CA GLY A 300 -12.84 -1.24 -7.17
C GLY A 300 -11.60 -0.99 -6.29
N VAL A 301 -11.76 -0.99 -4.97
CA VAL A 301 -10.66 -0.83 -4.01
C VAL A 301 -10.21 -2.19 -3.48
N PHE A 302 -8.90 -2.44 -3.48
CA PHE A 302 -8.30 -3.73 -3.13
C PHE A 302 -7.10 -3.54 -2.22
N ILE A 303 -6.77 -4.57 -1.44
CA ILE A 303 -5.61 -4.55 -0.56
C ILE A 303 -4.77 -5.83 -0.71
N SER A 304 -3.47 -5.65 -0.83
CA SER A 304 -2.47 -6.71 -0.97
C SER A 304 -1.33 -6.45 0.01
N GLY A 305 -0.45 -7.42 0.19
CA GLY A 305 0.82 -7.20 0.86
C GLY A 305 1.72 -8.42 0.80
N HIS A 306 2.88 -8.31 1.42
CA HIS A 306 3.84 -9.40 1.59
C HIS A 306 4.13 -9.63 3.08
N SER A 307 4.24 -10.89 3.52
CA SER A 307 4.59 -11.24 4.89
C SER A 307 3.66 -10.58 5.92
N ASN A 308 4.17 -9.75 6.83
CA ASN A 308 3.37 -8.97 7.77
C ASN A 308 2.36 -8.03 7.10
N GLY A 309 2.66 -7.56 5.89
CA GLY A 309 1.74 -6.82 5.01
C GLY A 309 0.56 -7.66 4.56
N ALA A 310 0.83 -8.90 4.13
CA ALA A 310 -0.19 -9.86 3.76
C ALA A 310 -1.07 -10.24 4.97
N THR A 311 -0.48 -10.41 6.15
CA THR A 311 -1.24 -10.54 7.41
C THR A 311 -2.10 -9.32 7.69
N GLY A 312 -1.63 -8.11 7.39
CA GLY A 312 -2.42 -6.89 7.45
C GLY A 312 -3.65 -6.91 6.54
N SER A 313 -3.46 -7.30 5.28
CA SER A 313 -4.55 -7.49 4.31
C SER A 313 -5.60 -8.46 4.87
N PHE A 314 -5.17 -9.60 5.41
CA PHE A 314 -6.07 -10.56 6.07
C PHE A 314 -6.78 -9.95 7.30
N ASN A 315 -6.10 -9.11 8.09
CA ASN A 315 -6.73 -8.44 9.23
C ASN A 315 -7.84 -7.49 8.80
N TYR A 316 -7.68 -6.74 7.70
CA TYR A 316 -8.76 -5.91 7.16
C TYR A 316 -9.95 -6.76 6.70
N LEU A 317 -9.71 -7.91 6.05
CA LEU A 317 -10.78 -8.83 5.66
C LEU A 317 -11.66 -9.24 6.86
N VAL A 318 -11.05 -9.59 7.98
CA VAL A 318 -11.79 -10.15 9.13
C VAL A 318 -12.18 -9.12 10.20
N LYS A 319 -11.73 -7.85 10.10
CA LYS A 319 -12.05 -6.78 11.07
C LYS A 319 -12.71 -5.54 10.47
N ASN A 320 -12.38 -5.16 9.23
CA ASN A 320 -12.90 -3.95 8.61
C ASN A 320 -12.90 -4.04 7.06
N PRO A 321 -13.77 -4.87 6.46
CA PRO A 321 -13.73 -5.15 5.02
C PRO A 321 -14.60 -4.21 4.17
N SER A 322 -15.41 -3.36 4.79
CA SER A 322 -16.52 -2.65 4.12
C SER A 322 -16.05 -1.80 2.94
N GLU A 323 -14.86 -1.20 3.00
CA GLU A 323 -14.32 -0.34 1.93
C GLU A 323 -13.64 -1.12 0.80
N PHE A 324 -13.49 -2.43 0.93
CA PHE A 324 -12.67 -3.25 0.03
C PHE A 324 -13.49 -4.30 -0.72
N SER A 325 -13.05 -4.55 -1.94
CA SER A 325 -13.65 -5.47 -2.91
C SER A 325 -13.03 -6.87 -2.81
N GLY A 326 -11.72 -6.92 -2.56
CA GLY A 326 -10.96 -8.16 -2.47
C GLY A 326 -9.63 -7.98 -1.75
N PHE A 327 -9.09 -9.10 -1.27
CA PHE A 327 -7.91 -9.15 -0.41
C PHE A 327 -6.90 -10.16 -0.94
N TYR A 328 -5.64 -9.75 -0.95
CA TYR A 328 -4.54 -10.54 -1.49
C TYR A 328 -3.39 -10.60 -0.49
N GLY A 329 -2.54 -11.62 -0.62
CA GLY A 329 -1.36 -11.70 0.21
C GLY A 329 -0.31 -12.66 -0.34
N PHE A 330 0.95 -12.26 -0.28
CA PHE A 330 2.10 -13.12 -0.53
C PHE A 330 2.70 -13.58 0.80
N ASN A 331 2.81 -14.90 0.99
CA ASN A 331 3.39 -15.55 2.18
C ASN A 331 2.72 -15.07 3.47
N THR A 332 1.39 -15.18 3.48
CA THR A 332 0.51 -14.69 4.54
C THR A 332 0.57 -15.58 5.78
N GLN A 333 0.67 -14.97 6.95
CA GLN A 333 0.20 -15.60 8.19
C GLN A 333 -1.21 -15.07 8.50
N PRO A 334 -2.28 -15.86 8.30
CA PRO A 334 -3.66 -15.39 8.40
C PRO A 334 -4.11 -15.32 9.87
N LYS A 335 -3.58 -14.35 10.62
CA LYS A 335 -3.80 -14.22 12.07
C LYS A 335 -4.00 -12.77 12.52
N VAL A 336 -5.01 -12.57 13.35
CA VAL A 336 -5.24 -11.33 14.10
C VAL A 336 -4.46 -11.36 15.42
N TYR A 337 -3.57 -10.40 15.63
CA TYR A 337 -2.77 -10.30 16.87
C TYR A 337 -3.43 -9.45 17.97
N THR A 338 -4.37 -8.57 17.60
CA THR A 338 -4.97 -7.60 18.52
C THR A 338 -6.36 -8.00 19.02
N GLY A 339 -6.78 -9.25 18.76
CA GLY A 339 -8.12 -9.75 19.05
C GLY A 339 -8.29 -11.19 18.58
N GLY A 340 -9.55 -11.65 18.49
CA GLY A 340 -9.89 -12.95 17.94
C GLY A 340 -9.69 -13.03 16.41
N THR A 341 -9.23 -14.18 15.92
CA THR A 341 -9.24 -14.46 14.46
C THR A 341 -10.56 -15.12 14.07
N PHE A 342 -11.55 -14.31 13.71
CA PHE A 342 -12.89 -14.78 13.35
C PHE A 342 -12.95 -15.21 11.89
N LEU A 343 -12.42 -16.40 11.57
CA LEU A 343 -12.28 -16.89 10.19
C LEU A 343 -13.61 -16.86 9.40
N LYS A 344 -14.76 -17.05 10.05
CA LYS A 344 -16.06 -17.00 9.38
C LYS A 344 -16.41 -15.63 8.79
N ASN A 345 -15.80 -14.54 9.27
CA ASN A 345 -15.94 -13.20 8.66
C ASN A 345 -15.46 -13.16 7.20
N VAL A 346 -14.63 -14.11 6.77
CA VAL A 346 -14.23 -14.27 5.37
C VAL A 346 -15.47 -14.47 4.47
N SER A 347 -16.61 -14.96 4.97
CA SER A 347 -17.80 -15.18 4.12
C SER A 347 -18.36 -13.91 3.47
N ASN A 348 -17.97 -12.73 3.93
CA ASN A 348 -18.45 -11.47 3.35
C ASN A 348 -17.66 -11.07 2.10
N ARG A 349 -16.45 -11.61 1.91
CA ARG A 349 -15.54 -11.35 0.79
C ARG A 349 -14.71 -12.61 0.49
N TYR A 350 -13.48 -12.46 0.02
CA TYR A 350 -12.56 -13.56 -0.25
C TYR A 350 -11.12 -13.15 0.04
N PHE A 351 -10.24 -14.13 0.12
CA PHE A 351 -8.80 -13.93 0.23
C PHE A 351 -8.07 -14.76 -0.82
N TYR A 352 -7.33 -14.11 -1.72
CA TYR A 352 -6.44 -14.73 -2.68
C TYR A 352 -5.03 -14.78 -2.09
N ASN A 353 -4.63 -15.95 -1.62
CA ASN A 353 -3.33 -16.18 -1.02
C ASN A 353 -2.35 -16.73 -2.05
N VAL A 354 -1.17 -16.13 -2.13
CA VAL A 354 -0.01 -16.70 -2.80
C VAL A 354 0.94 -17.18 -1.72
N SER A 355 1.26 -18.46 -1.72
CA SER A 355 2.10 -19.09 -0.71
C SER A 355 3.22 -19.88 -1.35
N THR A 356 4.21 -20.29 -0.56
CA THR A 356 5.37 -21.03 -1.06
C THR A 356 5.70 -22.24 -0.20
N ASP A 357 6.17 -23.32 -0.80
CA ASP A 357 6.47 -24.59 -0.10
C ASP A 357 7.66 -24.52 0.87
N GLN A 358 8.45 -23.44 0.81
CA GLN A 358 9.58 -23.20 1.72
C GLN A 358 9.32 -22.00 2.65
N ASP A 359 8.07 -21.57 2.81
CA ASP A 359 7.70 -20.49 3.73
C ASP A 359 7.89 -20.92 5.20
N TYR A 360 8.84 -20.29 5.88
CA TYR A 360 9.12 -20.50 7.31
C TYR A 360 8.26 -19.64 8.25
N TYR A 361 7.50 -18.68 7.72
CA TYR A 361 6.68 -17.77 8.50
C TYR A 361 5.28 -18.33 8.77
N PHE A 362 4.63 -18.94 7.76
CA PHE A 362 3.42 -19.73 7.93
C PHE A 362 3.53 -21.03 7.12
N PRO A 363 3.73 -22.18 7.79
CA PRO A 363 4.20 -23.39 7.13
C PRO A 363 3.19 -23.92 6.09
N PRO A 364 3.66 -24.60 5.04
CA PRO A 364 2.82 -25.09 3.96
C PRO A 364 1.68 -26.00 4.46
N GLU A 365 1.95 -26.89 5.41
CA GLU A 365 0.92 -27.80 5.94
C GLU A 365 -0.17 -27.07 6.73
N ALA A 366 0.16 -25.90 7.31
CA ALA A 366 -0.83 -25.06 7.97
C ALA A 366 -1.75 -24.36 6.96
N ASN A 367 -1.22 -23.96 5.80
CA ASN A 367 -2.05 -23.47 4.70
C ASN A 367 -2.94 -24.57 4.11
N ASP A 368 -2.42 -25.80 3.95
CA ASP A 368 -3.21 -26.94 3.48
C ASP A 368 -4.39 -27.18 4.43
N THR A 369 -4.12 -27.18 5.74
CA THR A 369 -5.15 -27.35 6.76
C THR A 369 -6.16 -26.19 6.73
N LEU A 370 -5.70 -24.95 6.58
CA LEU A 370 -6.58 -23.80 6.45
C LEU A 370 -7.49 -23.90 5.23
N THR A 371 -6.95 -24.28 4.07
CA THR A 371 -7.72 -24.47 2.84
C THR A 371 -8.82 -25.53 3.02
N LEU A 372 -8.51 -26.65 3.68
CA LEU A 372 -9.50 -27.68 4.01
C LEU A 372 -10.57 -27.17 4.98
N VAL A 373 -10.17 -26.44 6.02
CA VAL A 373 -11.10 -25.83 6.98
C VAL A 373 -12.01 -24.81 6.29
N ALA A 374 -11.45 -23.90 5.51
CA ALA A 374 -12.18 -22.89 4.75
C ALA A 374 -13.20 -23.53 3.80
N LYS A 375 -12.79 -24.54 3.02
CA LYS A 375 -13.69 -25.30 2.15
C LYS A 375 -14.81 -25.97 2.92
N LYS A 376 -14.51 -26.61 4.06
CA LYS A 376 -15.52 -27.29 4.91
C LYS A 376 -16.59 -26.33 5.44
N VAL A 377 -16.25 -25.07 5.68
CA VAL A 377 -17.18 -24.05 6.17
C VAL A 377 -17.66 -23.06 5.10
N GLY A 378 -17.37 -23.33 3.83
CA GLY A 378 -17.86 -22.55 2.69
C GLY A 378 -17.23 -21.15 2.55
N LEU A 379 -15.98 -20.98 2.95
CA LEU A 379 -15.25 -19.71 2.88
C LEU A 379 -14.35 -19.67 1.65
N GLN A 380 -14.25 -18.48 1.03
CA GLN A 380 -13.41 -18.24 -0.14
C GLN A 380 -11.99 -17.81 0.28
N PHE A 381 -11.23 -18.76 0.83
CA PHE A 381 -9.79 -18.61 1.04
C PHE A 381 -9.08 -19.46 -0.02
N LEU A 382 -8.48 -18.81 -1.01
CA LEU A 382 -7.92 -19.43 -2.21
C LEU A 382 -6.39 -19.45 -2.11
N ASP A 383 -5.78 -20.62 -1.89
CA ASP A 383 -4.33 -20.76 -1.83
C ASP A 383 -3.74 -21.13 -3.20
N HIS A 384 -2.80 -20.31 -3.67
CA HIS A 384 -2.04 -20.50 -4.91
C HIS A 384 -0.58 -20.75 -4.55
N ARG A 385 -0.22 -22.03 -4.37
CA ARG A 385 1.11 -22.48 -3.95
C ARG A 385 2.13 -22.42 -5.09
N TYR A 386 3.28 -21.82 -4.82
CA TYR A 386 4.47 -21.87 -5.67
C TYR A 386 5.53 -22.78 -5.04
N ILE A 387 6.17 -23.60 -5.87
CA ILE A 387 7.10 -24.67 -5.46
C ILE A 387 8.55 -24.24 -5.69
N GLY A 388 9.43 -24.55 -4.75
CA GLY A 388 10.85 -24.23 -4.80
C GLY A 388 11.19 -22.80 -4.37
N TYR A 389 10.27 -22.08 -3.73
CA TYR A 389 10.47 -20.67 -3.37
C TYR A 389 10.38 -20.44 -1.86
N PRO A 390 11.21 -19.55 -1.31
CA PRO A 390 11.21 -19.18 0.10
C PRO A 390 10.26 -18.01 0.41
N HIS A 391 10.21 -17.63 1.68
CA HIS A 391 9.36 -16.54 2.21
C HIS A 391 9.54 -15.18 1.49
N TRP A 392 10.69 -14.91 0.89
CA TRP A 392 10.93 -13.66 0.15
C TRP A 392 10.41 -13.68 -1.29
N PHE A 393 9.69 -14.70 -1.73
CA PHE A 393 8.80 -14.58 -2.91
C PHE A 393 7.79 -13.44 -2.64
N PRO A 394 7.67 -12.41 -3.50
CA PRO A 394 7.88 -12.43 -4.95
C PRO A 394 9.21 -11.83 -5.48
N LYS A 395 10.32 -11.76 -4.71
CA LYS A 395 11.59 -11.14 -5.17
C LYS A 395 12.07 -11.64 -6.54
N PHE A 396 11.86 -12.92 -6.86
CA PHE A 396 12.32 -13.60 -8.08
C PHE A 396 11.50 -13.24 -9.33
N ASP A 397 12.11 -13.23 -10.52
CA ASP A 397 11.38 -12.98 -11.79
C ASP A 397 10.28 -14.01 -12.06
N ALA A 398 10.47 -15.24 -11.58
CA ALA A 398 9.46 -16.28 -11.63
C ALA A 398 8.18 -15.96 -10.84
N SER A 399 8.13 -14.85 -10.09
CA SER A 399 6.93 -14.36 -9.44
C SER A 399 5.96 -13.63 -10.37
N GLU A 400 6.39 -13.29 -11.59
CA GLU A 400 5.54 -12.55 -12.53
C GLU A 400 4.16 -13.21 -12.74
N PRO A 401 4.03 -14.54 -12.95
CA PRO A 401 2.73 -15.17 -13.10
C PRO A 401 1.83 -15.01 -11.87
N ALA A 402 2.41 -15.01 -10.67
CA ALA A 402 1.67 -14.83 -9.42
C ALA A 402 1.08 -13.42 -9.33
N VAL A 403 1.92 -12.41 -9.58
CA VAL A 403 1.48 -11.01 -9.58
C VAL A 403 0.47 -10.76 -10.70
N LYS A 404 0.70 -11.32 -11.89
CA LYS A 404 -0.26 -11.26 -13.00
C LYS A 404 -1.62 -11.86 -12.60
N GLY A 405 -1.63 -12.99 -11.89
CA GLY A 405 -2.84 -13.62 -11.37
C GLY A 405 -3.62 -12.71 -10.43
N VAL A 406 -2.93 -12.03 -9.51
CA VAL A 406 -3.55 -11.02 -8.64
C VAL A 406 -4.23 -9.92 -9.46
N PHE A 407 -3.55 -9.36 -10.47
CA PHE A 407 -4.15 -8.30 -11.30
C PHE A 407 -5.31 -8.79 -12.17
N GLN A 408 -5.26 -10.04 -12.66
CA GLN A 408 -6.40 -10.64 -13.37
C GLN A 408 -7.62 -10.77 -12.47
N ASP A 409 -7.42 -11.15 -11.21
CA ASP A 409 -8.48 -11.25 -10.21
C ASP A 409 -9.03 -9.86 -9.82
N VAL A 410 -8.14 -8.87 -9.61
CA VAL A 410 -8.51 -7.46 -9.37
C VAL A 410 -9.39 -6.92 -10.50
N LEU A 411 -9.11 -7.26 -11.75
CA LEU A 411 -9.92 -6.83 -12.89
C LEU A 411 -11.29 -7.49 -12.91
N ALA A 412 -11.38 -8.75 -12.50
CA ALA A 412 -12.61 -9.54 -12.56
C ALA A 412 -13.61 -9.28 -11.43
N HIS A 413 -13.19 -8.63 -10.35
CA HIS A 413 -14.02 -8.45 -9.15
C HIS A 413 -14.41 -7.00 -8.89
N GLU A 414 -15.54 -6.85 -8.20
CA GLU A 414 -16.07 -5.60 -7.68
C GLU A 414 -16.73 -5.86 -6.32
N ARG A 415 -16.71 -4.87 -5.43
CA ARG A 415 -17.40 -4.94 -4.14
C ARG A 415 -18.91 -4.92 -4.35
N ASN A 416 -19.62 -5.82 -3.66
CA ASN A 416 -21.07 -5.70 -3.44
C ASN A 416 -21.34 -5.28 -1.98
N PRO A 417 -21.57 -3.98 -1.69
CA PRO A 417 -21.91 -3.52 -0.35
C PRO A 417 -23.35 -3.89 0.07
N TYR A 418 -24.15 -4.44 -0.84
CA TYR A 418 -25.56 -4.78 -0.65
C TYR A 418 -25.79 -6.29 -0.68
N ASN A 419 -24.81 -7.07 -0.22
CA ASN A 419 -24.95 -8.52 -0.14
C ASN A 419 -26.14 -8.89 0.76
N ASP A 420 -27.06 -9.70 0.26
CA ASP A 420 -28.31 -10.04 0.96
C ASP A 420 -28.07 -10.83 2.25
N THR A 421 -26.89 -11.43 2.39
CA THR A 421 -26.51 -12.29 3.50
C THR A 421 -25.18 -11.83 4.10
N ILE A 422 -25.17 -11.62 5.42
CA ILE A 422 -23.98 -11.23 6.18
C ILE A 422 -23.78 -12.17 7.37
N TYR A 423 -22.54 -12.55 7.62
CA TYR A 423 -22.09 -13.04 8.93
C TYR A 423 -21.06 -12.07 9.47
N TRP A 424 -21.24 -11.60 10.69
CA TRP A 424 -20.24 -10.75 11.34
C TRP A 424 -20.00 -11.15 12.79
N GLU A 425 -18.74 -11.25 13.17
CA GLU A 425 -18.31 -11.50 14.54
C GLU A 425 -17.22 -10.51 14.93
N CYS A 426 -17.33 -9.92 16.13
CA CYS A 426 -16.30 -9.05 16.68
C CYS A 426 -16.17 -9.22 18.20
N ASP A 427 -15.01 -8.86 18.73
CA ASP A 427 -14.74 -8.74 20.17
C ASP A 427 -14.46 -7.30 20.63
N ASP A 428 -14.43 -6.36 19.67
CA ASP A 428 -14.38 -4.92 19.87
C ASP A 428 -15.34 -4.26 18.87
N VAL A 429 -16.30 -3.49 19.38
CA VAL A 429 -17.33 -2.82 18.56
C VAL A 429 -16.75 -1.76 17.62
N LYS A 430 -15.50 -1.29 17.82
CA LYS A 430 -14.78 -0.46 16.84
C LYS A 430 -14.61 -1.16 15.49
N ASN A 431 -14.55 -2.49 15.50
CA ASN A 431 -14.50 -3.36 14.31
C ASN A 431 -15.86 -4.06 14.08
N GLY A 432 -16.94 -3.47 14.62
CA GLY A 432 -18.26 -4.08 14.65
C GLY A 432 -19.07 -3.93 13.37
N LYS A 433 -18.60 -3.16 12.37
CA LYS A 433 -19.33 -2.86 11.14
C LYS A 433 -18.81 -3.67 9.95
N VAL A 434 -19.75 -4.23 9.19
CA VAL A 434 -19.54 -4.75 7.84
C VAL A 434 -20.71 -4.33 6.97
N ASP A 435 -20.42 -3.61 5.88
CA ASP A 435 -21.43 -3.19 4.91
C ASP A 435 -22.66 -2.53 5.60
N TRP A 436 -23.85 -3.08 5.41
CA TRP A 436 -25.11 -2.58 5.97
C TRP A 436 -25.41 -3.03 7.42
N LEU A 437 -24.50 -3.75 8.08
CA LEU A 437 -24.70 -4.27 9.44
C LEU A 437 -23.61 -3.77 10.40
N ALA A 438 -23.99 -3.40 11.63
CA ALA A 438 -23.04 -3.21 12.72
C ALA A 438 -23.48 -3.82 14.05
N ILE A 439 -22.53 -4.42 14.75
CA ILE A 439 -22.62 -4.75 16.18
C ILE A 439 -22.12 -3.52 16.96
N THR A 440 -23.04 -2.79 17.60
CA THR A 440 -22.71 -1.55 18.33
C THR A 440 -22.61 -1.74 19.83
N LYS A 441 -23.13 -2.85 20.37
CA LYS A 441 -22.93 -3.23 21.79
C LYS A 441 -22.93 -4.73 21.99
N LEU A 442 -21.91 -5.24 22.69
CA LEU A 442 -21.77 -6.66 23.03
C LEU A 442 -22.48 -7.01 24.35
N ASP A 443 -22.95 -8.25 24.46
CA ASP A 443 -23.38 -8.88 25.72
C ASP A 443 -22.71 -10.25 25.86
N THR A 444 -21.43 -10.23 26.22
CA THR A 444 -20.61 -11.45 26.30
C THR A 444 -20.86 -12.29 27.56
N LEU A 445 -21.80 -11.89 28.41
CA LEU A 445 -22.27 -12.65 29.56
C LEU A 445 -23.48 -13.52 29.23
N SER A 446 -24.27 -13.13 28.22
CA SER A 446 -25.37 -13.95 27.72
C SER A 446 -24.92 -15.32 27.19
N LYS A 447 -25.87 -16.26 27.19
CA LYS A 447 -25.65 -17.61 26.65
C LYS A 447 -25.36 -17.52 25.15
N ARG A 448 -24.19 -18.03 24.75
CA ARG A 448 -23.79 -18.14 23.35
C ARG A 448 -24.73 -19.07 22.57
N ALA A 449 -25.14 -18.64 21.38
CA ALA A 449 -25.99 -19.44 20.50
C ALA A 449 -25.27 -20.71 20.01
N SER A 450 -26.02 -21.77 19.74
CA SER A 450 -25.45 -23.07 19.34
C SER A 450 -24.65 -22.99 18.04
N TRP A 451 -25.03 -22.11 17.11
CA TRP A 451 -24.38 -21.91 15.81
C TRP A 451 -23.09 -21.08 15.89
N HIS A 452 -22.87 -20.33 16.98
CA HIS A 452 -21.70 -19.48 17.16
C HIS A 452 -20.51 -20.34 17.63
N LYS A 453 -19.84 -20.97 16.67
CA LYS A 453 -18.71 -21.88 16.89
C LYS A 453 -17.37 -21.20 16.57
N LYS A 454 -16.37 -21.48 17.40
CA LYS A 454 -14.98 -21.13 17.09
C LYS A 454 -14.46 -22.06 16.00
N ILE A 455 -13.82 -21.49 14.99
CA ILE A 455 -13.15 -22.23 13.90
C ILE A 455 -11.66 -22.04 14.09
N ASP A 456 -10.92 -23.13 14.30
CA ASP A 456 -9.48 -23.12 14.57
C ASP A 456 -8.90 -24.52 14.40
N PHE A 457 -7.59 -24.65 14.19
CA PHE A 457 -6.90 -25.92 13.95
C PHE A 457 -5.50 -25.97 14.57
N GLY A 458 -4.96 -27.18 14.71
CA GLY A 458 -3.62 -27.42 15.23
C GLY A 458 -2.57 -27.30 14.12
N ILE A 459 -1.41 -26.76 14.46
CA ILE A 459 -0.22 -26.72 13.63
C ILE A 459 0.83 -27.58 14.32
N HIS A 460 1.34 -28.58 13.61
CA HIS A 460 2.24 -29.59 14.16
C HIS A 460 3.68 -29.49 13.66
N LYS A 461 3.90 -28.80 12.53
CA LYS A 461 5.23 -28.55 11.99
C LYS A 461 5.45 -27.06 11.82
N TRP A 462 6.66 -26.61 12.08
CA TRP A 462 7.08 -25.24 11.84
C TRP A 462 8.45 -25.20 11.19
N TYR A 463 8.55 -24.43 10.12
CA TYR A 463 9.74 -24.32 9.30
C TYR A 463 10.59 -23.15 9.82
N TYR A 464 11.90 -23.22 9.73
CA TYR A 464 12.81 -22.16 10.15
C TYR A 464 14.12 -22.22 9.36
N ILE A 465 14.80 -21.07 9.24
CA ILE A 465 16.14 -21.01 8.66
C ILE A 465 17.17 -21.21 9.77
N THR A 466 18.09 -22.15 9.59
CA THR A 466 19.22 -22.40 10.49
C THR A 466 20.32 -21.35 10.32
N ASP A 467 21.28 -21.27 11.23
CA ASP A 467 22.47 -20.41 11.08
C ASP A 467 23.31 -20.72 9.82
N ALA A 468 23.21 -21.93 9.27
CA ALA A 468 23.83 -22.33 8.01
C ALA A 468 23.01 -21.96 6.75
N ASP A 469 22.00 -21.10 6.88
CA ASP A 469 21.07 -20.67 5.82
C ASP A 469 20.34 -21.83 5.11
N THR A 470 20.05 -22.90 5.87
CA THR A 470 19.28 -24.05 5.39
C THR A 470 17.89 -24.07 6.01
N LEU A 471 16.91 -24.55 5.24
CA LEU A 471 15.54 -24.75 5.73
C LEU A 471 15.48 -26.02 6.57
N ALA A 472 15.03 -25.88 7.82
CA ALA A 472 14.80 -26.97 8.74
C ALA A 472 13.36 -26.97 9.25
N VAL A 473 12.91 -28.12 9.75
CA VAL A 473 11.56 -28.32 10.29
C VAL A 473 11.67 -28.79 11.74
N LYS A 474 10.81 -28.25 12.59
CA LYS A 474 10.61 -28.73 13.96
C LYS A 474 9.16 -29.08 14.20
N GLU A 475 8.95 -30.11 15.01
CA GLU A 475 7.63 -30.44 15.56
C GLU A 475 7.22 -29.36 16.58
N VAL A 476 5.96 -28.99 16.56
CA VAL A 476 5.33 -28.01 17.44
C VAL A 476 3.94 -28.50 17.82
N ASP A 477 3.35 -27.92 18.87
CA ASP A 477 1.92 -28.08 19.16
C ASP A 477 1.32 -26.68 19.38
N LYS A 478 0.86 -26.07 18.29
CA LYS A 478 0.34 -24.70 18.28
C LYS A 478 -1.08 -24.67 17.74
N ARG A 479 -1.86 -23.70 18.19
CA ARG A 479 -3.13 -23.32 17.54
C ARG A 479 -2.86 -22.27 16.47
N ALA A 480 -3.57 -22.35 15.35
CA ALA A 480 -3.45 -21.38 14.27
C ALA A 480 -3.94 -20.00 14.72
N PHE A 481 -5.04 -19.96 15.49
CA PHE A 481 -5.75 -18.74 15.84
C PHE A 481 -5.84 -18.52 17.35
N ASP A 482 -5.81 -17.25 17.74
CA ASP A 482 -6.05 -16.81 19.10
C ASP A 482 -7.47 -16.24 19.25
N PHE A 483 -8.03 -16.38 20.45
CA PHE A 483 -9.32 -15.79 20.84
C PHE A 483 -9.23 -15.21 22.26
N PRO A 484 -8.42 -14.16 22.48
CA PRO A 484 -8.10 -13.65 23.82
C PRO A 484 -9.29 -12.97 24.51
N ARG A 485 -10.29 -12.52 23.75
CA ARG A 485 -11.49 -11.86 24.24
C ARG A 485 -12.75 -12.65 23.88
N LYS A 486 -13.82 -12.42 24.63
CA LYS A 486 -15.15 -12.95 24.27
C LYS A 486 -15.73 -12.12 23.12
N SER A 487 -16.35 -12.80 22.17
CA SER A 487 -16.95 -12.22 20.97
C SER A 487 -18.47 -12.30 20.98
N GLY A 488 -19.09 -11.40 20.20
CA GLY A 488 -20.49 -11.47 19.77
C GLY A 488 -20.58 -11.61 18.26
N ALA A 489 -21.62 -12.28 17.79
CA ALA A 489 -21.82 -12.57 16.37
C ALA A 489 -23.26 -12.33 15.94
N VAL A 490 -23.44 -12.00 14.67
CA VAL A 490 -24.73 -11.83 14.00
C VAL A 490 -24.70 -12.56 12.66
N LYS A 491 -25.75 -13.33 12.38
CA LYS A 491 -26.12 -13.68 11.00
C LYS A 491 -27.26 -12.78 10.60
N ALA A 492 -27.20 -12.21 9.42
CA ALA A 492 -28.21 -11.30 8.93
C ALA A 492 -28.56 -11.67 7.49
N VAL A 493 -29.86 -11.63 7.18
CA VAL A 493 -30.36 -11.72 5.81
C VAL A 493 -31.34 -10.57 5.59
N PHE A 494 -31.35 -9.96 4.41
CA PHE A 494 -32.41 -9.05 4.01
C PHE A 494 -33.07 -9.46 2.70
N ASN A 495 -34.38 -9.27 2.60
CA ASN A 495 -35.16 -9.47 1.39
C ASN A 495 -36.49 -8.71 1.51
N ASN A 496 -36.97 -8.08 0.44
CA ASN A 496 -38.28 -7.42 0.37
C ASN A 496 -38.57 -6.52 1.58
N ASN A 497 -37.71 -5.52 1.81
CA ASN A 497 -37.78 -4.59 2.95
C ASN A 497 -37.76 -5.26 4.35
N THR A 498 -37.42 -6.54 4.44
CA THR A 498 -37.42 -7.27 5.71
C THR A 498 -36.01 -7.75 6.03
N PHE A 499 -35.55 -7.45 7.25
CA PHE A 499 -34.26 -7.88 7.78
C PHE A 499 -34.48 -8.94 8.86
N TYR A 500 -33.78 -10.06 8.75
CA TYR A 500 -33.78 -11.16 9.71
C TYR A 500 -32.40 -11.28 10.34
N LEU A 501 -32.31 -11.04 11.64
CA LEU A 501 -31.07 -11.07 12.40
C LEU A 501 -31.11 -12.21 13.42
N GLU A 502 -30.14 -13.13 13.37
CA GLU A 502 -29.85 -14.06 14.46
C GLU A 502 -28.63 -13.55 15.24
N THR A 503 -28.79 -13.29 16.53
CA THR A 503 -27.73 -12.72 17.36
C THR A 503 -27.21 -13.70 18.40
N SER A 504 -25.93 -13.58 18.74
CA SER A 504 -25.31 -14.32 19.83
C SER A 504 -24.36 -13.41 20.58
N CYS A 505 -24.57 -13.22 21.88
CA CYS A 505 -23.71 -12.38 22.72
C CYS A 505 -23.64 -10.90 22.27
N VAL A 506 -24.75 -10.38 21.76
CA VAL A 506 -24.90 -9.02 21.25
C VAL A 506 -26.10 -8.36 21.92
N ASN A 507 -25.90 -7.16 22.44
CA ASN A 507 -26.95 -6.35 23.07
C ASN A 507 -27.61 -5.36 22.11
N GLN A 508 -26.87 -4.85 21.13
CA GLN A 508 -27.36 -3.86 20.18
C GLN A 508 -26.76 -4.07 18.81
N VAL A 509 -27.60 -3.96 17.79
CA VAL A 509 -27.22 -4.00 16.38
C VAL A 509 -27.79 -2.78 15.66
N THR A 510 -27.10 -2.36 14.62
CA THR A 510 -27.55 -1.29 13.72
C THR A 510 -27.64 -1.84 12.31
N VAL A 511 -28.76 -1.58 11.63
CA VAL A 511 -28.94 -1.83 10.20
C VAL A 511 -28.86 -0.49 9.48
N TYR A 512 -28.02 -0.41 8.45
CA TYR A 512 -27.91 0.74 7.56
C TYR A 512 -28.75 0.51 6.32
N VAL A 513 -29.52 1.50 5.93
CA VAL A 513 -30.51 1.42 4.84
C VAL A 513 -30.00 2.21 3.66
N SER A 514 -30.14 1.66 2.45
CA SER A 514 -29.86 2.37 1.19
C SER A 514 -31.05 2.19 0.23
N PRO A 515 -31.37 3.20 -0.60
CA PRO A 515 -32.38 3.07 -1.66
C PRO A 515 -32.06 1.96 -2.68
N GLU A 516 -30.80 1.51 -2.76
CA GLU A 516 -30.39 0.37 -3.60
C GLU A 516 -30.82 -0.99 -3.03
N MET A 517 -31.21 -1.05 -1.74
CA MET A 517 -31.54 -2.29 -1.04
C MET A 517 -33.02 -2.47 -0.76
N VAL A 518 -33.76 -1.37 -0.61
CA VAL A 518 -35.14 -1.37 -0.13
C VAL A 518 -36.01 -0.45 -0.98
N GLU A 519 -37.29 -0.79 -1.05
CA GLU A 519 -38.32 0.08 -1.63
C GLU A 519 -38.65 1.21 -0.65
N MET A 520 -38.32 2.45 -1.00
CA MET A 520 -38.42 3.59 -0.08
C MET A 520 -39.86 4.02 0.26
N ASP A 521 -40.87 3.46 -0.41
CA ASP A 521 -42.30 3.70 -0.20
C ASP A 521 -42.99 2.57 0.57
N LYS A 522 -42.25 1.55 1.02
CA LYS A 522 -42.75 0.43 1.82
C LYS A 522 -42.11 0.40 3.20
N PRO A 523 -42.83 -0.06 4.25
CA PRO A 523 -42.25 -0.18 5.58
C PRO A 523 -41.13 -1.23 5.59
N ILE A 524 -40.07 -0.93 6.34
CA ILE A 524 -39.03 -1.88 6.72
C ILE A 524 -39.48 -2.64 7.96
N HIS A 525 -39.29 -3.96 7.95
CA HIS A 525 -39.48 -4.83 9.10
C HIS A 525 -38.15 -5.42 9.56
N VAL A 526 -37.86 -5.39 10.85
CA VAL A 526 -36.64 -6.00 11.41
C VAL A 526 -37.00 -7.03 12.47
N TYR A 527 -36.63 -8.28 12.22
CA TYR A 527 -36.79 -9.41 13.11
C TYR A 527 -35.45 -9.74 13.77
N VAL A 528 -35.45 -9.95 15.08
CA VAL A 528 -34.27 -10.41 15.83
C VAL A 528 -34.62 -11.68 16.57
N ASN A 529 -33.89 -12.76 16.29
CA ASN A 529 -34.13 -14.10 16.84
C ASN A 529 -35.59 -14.55 16.68
N GLY A 530 -36.17 -14.30 15.50
CA GLY A 530 -37.56 -14.65 15.15
C GLY A 530 -38.63 -13.68 15.67
N VAL A 531 -38.27 -12.66 16.44
CA VAL A 531 -39.23 -11.70 17.01
C VAL A 531 -39.16 -10.38 16.25
N LEU A 532 -40.30 -9.85 15.78
CA LEU A 532 -40.38 -8.52 15.17
C LEU A 532 -40.03 -7.46 16.22
N ARG A 533 -38.97 -6.67 15.97
CA ARG A 533 -38.49 -5.62 16.88
C ARG A 533 -38.80 -4.21 16.40
N LYS A 534 -38.81 -3.99 15.09
CA LYS A 534 -39.06 -2.68 14.48
C LYS A 534 -39.90 -2.83 13.21
N THR A 535 -40.81 -1.88 13.03
CA THR A 535 -41.45 -1.55 11.76
C THR A 535 -41.30 -0.05 11.57
N ILE A 536 -40.73 0.39 10.45
CA ILE A 536 -40.43 1.81 10.21
C ILE A 536 -40.50 2.14 8.72
N MET A 537 -41.01 3.31 8.36
CA MET A 537 -40.89 3.81 7.00
C MET A 537 -39.46 4.33 6.75
N PRO A 538 -38.77 3.87 5.70
CA PRO A 538 -37.45 4.36 5.38
C PRO A 538 -37.50 5.85 5.03
N ALA A 539 -36.45 6.59 5.42
CA ALA A 539 -36.34 8.02 5.18
C ALA A 539 -34.94 8.39 4.69
N TYR A 540 -34.81 9.58 4.11
CA TYR A 540 -33.53 10.18 3.79
C TYR A 540 -33.12 11.13 4.92
N ASP A 541 -32.41 10.60 5.93
CA ASP A 541 -31.87 11.39 7.04
C ASP A 541 -30.65 12.19 6.54
N LYS A 542 -30.86 13.48 6.26
CA LYS A 542 -29.82 14.38 5.72
C LYS A 542 -28.56 14.37 6.58
N ALA A 543 -28.71 14.55 7.89
CA ALA A 543 -27.56 14.65 8.80
C ALA A 543 -26.75 13.35 8.79
N PHE A 544 -27.44 12.20 8.78
CA PHE A 544 -26.77 10.91 8.71
C PHE A 544 -26.12 10.64 7.34
N ILE A 545 -26.75 11.03 6.23
CA ILE A 545 -26.16 10.89 4.88
C ILE A 545 -24.83 11.65 4.83
N GLN A 546 -24.82 12.90 5.29
CA GLN A 546 -23.61 13.73 5.32
C GLN A 546 -22.55 13.13 6.26
N GLU A 547 -22.89 12.84 7.52
CA GLU A 547 -21.98 12.23 8.51
C GLU A 547 -21.33 10.95 7.94
N ASN A 548 -22.14 10.08 7.34
CA ASN A 548 -21.65 8.83 6.80
C ASN A 548 -20.80 9.04 5.54
N PHE A 549 -21.19 9.95 4.65
CA PHE A 549 -20.41 10.25 3.46
C PHE A 549 -19.06 10.86 3.83
N GLU A 550 -18.99 11.83 4.73
CA GLU A 550 -17.74 12.43 5.23
C GLU A 550 -16.85 11.41 5.95
N MET A 551 -17.40 10.31 6.45
CA MET A 551 -16.63 9.24 7.08
C MET A 551 -15.87 8.36 6.07
N TYR A 552 -16.44 8.10 4.89
CA TYR A 552 -15.91 7.08 3.94
C TYR A 552 -15.67 7.58 2.50
N HIS A 553 -16.21 8.74 2.15
CA HIS A 553 -16.24 9.32 0.80
C HIS A 553 -16.72 8.33 -0.27
N ASP A 554 -17.64 7.44 0.09
CA ASP A 554 -18.15 6.37 -0.76
C ASP A 554 -19.38 6.84 -1.55
N ARG A 555 -19.30 6.84 -2.88
CA ARG A 555 -20.39 7.25 -3.77
C ARG A 555 -21.24 6.07 -4.25
N LYS A 556 -20.88 4.83 -3.91
CA LYS A 556 -21.61 3.61 -4.28
C LYS A 556 -22.41 3.05 -3.11
N ALA A 557 -21.85 3.01 -1.91
CA ALA A 557 -22.49 2.53 -0.68
C ALA A 557 -23.00 3.69 0.17
N ILE A 558 -24.06 4.37 -0.30
CA ILE A 558 -24.63 5.53 0.40
C ILE A 558 -25.77 5.07 1.32
N TRP A 559 -25.59 5.23 2.63
CA TRP A 559 -26.58 4.90 3.65
C TRP A 559 -27.43 6.13 3.95
N VAL A 560 -28.76 6.00 3.85
CA VAL A 560 -29.72 7.10 4.03
C VAL A 560 -30.41 7.11 5.38
N GLN A 561 -30.34 6.00 6.12
CA GLN A 561 -30.87 5.89 7.48
C GLN A 561 -30.13 4.78 8.23
N LYS A 562 -30.05 4.91 9.56
CA LYS A 562 -29.62 3.85 10.48
C LYS A 562 -30.78 3.44 11.39
N ILE A 563 -31.02 2.13 11.51
CA ILE A 563 -32.04 1.54 12.39
C ILE A 563 -31.31 0.83 13.53
N VAL A 564 -31.39 1.41 14.73
CA VAL A 564 -30.82 0.82 15.95
C VAL A 564 -31.85 -0.11 16.61
N ILE A 565 -31.45 -1.34 16.91
CA ILE A 565 -32.31 -2.40 17.48
C ILE A 565 -31.78 -2.89 18.82
#